data_AF-A0A1M7TQU9-F1
#
_entry.id   AF-A0A1M7TQU9-F1
#
_cell.length_a   1.000
_cell.length_b   1.000
_cell.length_c   1.000
_cell.angle_alpha   90.00
_cell.angle_beta   90.00
_cell.angle_gamma   90.00
#
_symmetry.space_group_name_H-M   'P 1'
#
loop_
_entity.id
_entity.type
_entity.pdbx_description
1 polymer ?
#
loop_
_entity_poly.entity_id
_entity_poly.type
_entity_poly.pdbx_seq_one_letter_code
_entity_poly.pdbx_strand_id
1 'polypeptide(L)'
;MQKLICPQLGILTSLSGNTAKVYLPLFKIETGWIRVSSNLLYEKEVQLTGQPESFSFNEMVYNTLKVGDEVLVVFANGDINQGIVALRMG
;
A
#
# COMPACT_ATOMS: atom_id res chain seq x y z
N MET A 1 -21.09 20.44 -6.64
CA MET A 1 -21.35 19.30 -5.75
C MET A 1 -20.13 18.40 -5.80
N GLN A 2 -19.31 18.34 -4.74
CA GLN A 2 -18.13 17.46 -4.72
C GLN A 2 -18.63 16.02 -4.66
N LYS A 3 -18.24 15.19 -5.64
CA LYS A 3 -18.50 13.75 -5.62
C LYS A 3 -17.67 13.15 -4.49
N LEU A 4 -18.29 12.94 -3.33
CA LEU A 4 -17.69 12.21 -2.23
C LEU A 4 -17.58 10.74 -2.65
N ILE A 5 -16.37 10.29 -2.92
CA ILE A 5 -16.11 8.90 -3.22
C ILE A 5 -15.97 8.15 -1.90
N CYS A 6 -16.80 7.12 -1.74
CA CYS A 6 -16.77 6.27 -0.56
C CYS A 6 -15.55 5.34 -0.58
N PRO A 7 -15.08 4.90 0.60
CA PRO A 7 -14.14 3.80 0.69
C PRO A 7 -14.67 2.57 -0.06
N GLN A 8 -13.78 1.83 -0.71
CA GLN A 8 -14.16 0.63 -1.44
C GLN A 8 -13.06 -0.42 -1.43
N LEU A 9 -13.47 -1.66 -1.64
CA LEU A 9 -12.55 -2.78 -1.81
C LEU A 9 -11.90 -2.73 -3.18
N GLY A 10 -10.65 -3.15 -3.24
CA GLY A 10 -9.86 -3.24 -4.45
C GLY A 10 -8.83 -4.34 -4.36
N ILE A 11 -8.20 -4.64 -5.50
CA ILE A 11 -7.20 -5.69 -5.63
C ILE A 11 -5.85 -5.02 -5.85
N LEU A 12 -4.88 -5.34 -5.02
CA LEU A 12 -3.57 -4.74 -5.08
C LEU A 12 -2.78 -5.29 -6.27
N THR A 13 -2.37 -4.43 -7.19
CA THR A 13 -1.74 -4.83 -8.48
C THR A 13 -0.24 -4.59 -8.51
N SER A 14 0.28 -3.64 -7.73
CA SER A 14 1.71 -3.33 -7.65
C SER A 14 2.08 -2.73 -6.29
N LEU A 15 3.32 -2.97 -5.84
CA LEU A 15 3.91 -2.41 -4.62
C LEU A 15 5.23 -1.73 -4.93
N SER A 16 5.45 -0.56 -4.34
CA SER A 16 6.72 0.17 -4.41
C SER A 16 6.87 1.16 -3.24
N GLY A 17 7.89 0.97 -2.42
CA GLY A 17 8.15 1.70 -1.19
C GLY A 17 6.97 1.73 -0.20
N ASN A 18 6.40 2.91 -0.02
CA ASN A 18 5.21 3.15 0.81
C ASN A 18 3.97 3.42 -0.06
N THR A 19 4.02 3.01 -1.32
CA THR A 19 2.95 3.21 -2.29
C THR A 19 2.55 1.91 -2.96
N ALA A 20 1.30 1.87 -3.42
CA ALA A 20 0.73 0.74 -4.12
C ALA A 20 -0.12 1.23 -5.30
N LYS A 21 -0.35 0.34 -6.26
CA LYS A 21 -1.45 0.48 -7.20
C LYS A 21 -2.54 -0.52 -6.86
N VAL A 22 -3.78 -0.08 -7.00
CA VAL A 22 -4.95 -0.88 -6.69
C VAL A 22 -5.92 -0.81 -7.85
N TYR A 23 -6.39 -1.97 -8.30
CA TYR A 23 -7.52 -2.06 -9.20
C TYR A 23 -8.81 -1.91 -8.42
N LEU A 24 -9.64 -0.94 -8.81
CA LEU A 24 -10.93 -0.62 -8.19
C LEU A 24 -12.07 -1.23 -9.05
N PRO A 25 -12.70 -2.35 -8.63
CA PRO A 25 -13.64 -3.08 -9.48
C PRO A 25 -14.88 -2.28 -9.87
N LEU A 26 -15.39 -1.42 -8.98
CA LEU A 26 -16.59 -0.62 -9.24
C LEU A 26 -16.36 0.41 -10.36
N PHE A 27 -15.16 0.96 -10.43
CA PHE A 27 -14.79 1.96 -11.44
C PHE A 27 -14.12 1.34 -12.67
N LYS A 28 -13.67 0.08 -12.58
CA LYS A 28 -12.90 -0.62 -13.62
C LYS A 28 -11.64 0.14 -14.01
N ILE A 29 -10.98 0.76 -13.03
CA ILE A 29 -9.74 1.50 -13.21
C ILE A 29 -8.66 0.98 -12.27
N GLU A 30 -7.41 1.08 -12.69
CA GLU A 30 -6.25 1.01 -11.79
C GLU A 30 -5.92 2.42 -11.28
N THR A 31 -5.66 2.56 -9.99
CA THR A 31 -5.20 3.82 -9.42
C THR A 31 -3.79 4.19 -9.89
N GLY A 32 -3.44 5.47 -9.73
CA GLY A 32 -2.03 5.84 -9.65
C GLY A 32 -1.35 5.22 -8.42
N TRP A 33 -0.10 5.62 -8.18
CA TRP A 33 0.60 5.29 -6.94
C TRP A 33 -0.08 5.99 -5.76
N ILE A 34 -0.81 5.22 -4.96
CA ILE A 34 -1.50 5.67 -3.75
C ILE A 34 -0.74 5.22 -2.52
N ARG A 35 -0.86 5.98 -1.42
CA ARG A 35 -0.11 5.68 -0.19
C ARG A 35 -0.62 4.41 0.47
N VAL A 36 0.28 3.68 1.11
CA VAL A 36 -0.03 2.56 2.00
C VAL A 36 0.10 3.05 3.44
N SER A 37 -0.89 2.71 4.27
CA SER A 37 -0.84 3.08 5.69
C SER A 37 0.34 2.41 6.37
N SER A 38 1.07 3.17 7.20
CA SER A 38 2.34 2.74 7.80
C SER A 38 2.20 1.48 8.67
N ASN A 39 1.04 1.24 9.27
CA ASN A 39 0.75 0.02 10.04
C ASN A 39 0.76 -1.26 9.19
N LEU A 40 0.69 -1.15 7.85
CA LEU A 40 0.76 -2.28 6.93
C LEU A 40 2.18 -2.53 6.42
N LEU A 41 3.11 -1.63 6.71
CA LEU A 41 4.51 -1.72 6.34
C LEU A 41 5.31 -2.07 7.61
N TYR A 42 6.08 -3.15 7.57
CA TYR A 42 7.04 -3.44 8.64
C TYR A 42 8.44 -3.15 8.13
N GLU A 43 9.19 -2.37 8.89
CA GLU A 43 10.63 -2.24 8.72
C GLU A 43 11.27 -3.51 9.29
N LYS A 44 11.93 -4.30 8.44
CA LYS A 44 12.70 -5.44 8.89
C LYS A 44 14.16 -5.01 8.93
N GLU A 45 14.77 -5.03 10.11
CA GLU A 45 16.22 -4.92 10.20
C GLU A 45 16.86 -6.13 9.50
N VAL A 46 17.60 -5.88 8.43
CA VAL A 46 18.37 -6.91 7.73
C VAL A 46 19.71 -7.04 8.41
N GLN A 47 19.87 -8.08 9.25
CA GLN A 47 21.18 -8.47 9.76
C GLN A 47 21.92 -9.24 8.66
N LEU A 48 22.95 -8.63 8.08
CA LEU A 48 23.86 -9.34 7.18
C LEU A 48 24.80 -10.20 8.02
N THR A 49 24.58 -11.51 8.01
CA THR A 49 25.50 -12.49 8.59
C THR A 49 26.78 -12.54 7.76
N GLY A 50 27.80 -11.75 8.11
CA GLY A 50 29.13 -11.94 7.52
C GLY A 50 30.17 -10.82 7.57
N GLN A 51 29.88 -9.59 8.03
CA GLN A 51 30.90 -8.52 8.08
C GLN A 51 30.81 -7.69 9.38
N PRO A 52 31.94 -7.44 10.09
CA PRO A 52 31.95 -6.89 11.44
C PRO A 52 31.79 -5.36 11.54
N GLU A 53 31.49 -4.66 10.44
CA GLU A 53 31.28 -3.21 10.45
C GLU A 53 29.89 -2.88 9.88
N SER A 54 29.03 -2.47 10.79
CA SER A 54 27.59 -2.29 10.64
C SER A 54 27.23 -1.23 9.60
N PHE A 55 26.75 -1.68 8.45
CA PHE A 55 25.93 -0.88 7.53
C PHE A 55 24.47 -1.34 7.65
N SER A 56 23.62 -0.51 8.25
CA SER A 56 22.18 -0.75 8.31
C SER A 56 21.54 -0.27 7.00
N PHE A 57 20.97 -1.17 6.22
CA PHE A 57 20.03 -0.82 5.16
C PHE A 57 18.61 -1.04 5.69
N ASN A 58 17.80 0.01 5.71
CA ASN A 58 16.38 -0.08 6.04
C ASN A 58 15.63 -0.62 4.81
N GLU A 59 15.48 -1.94 4.71
CA GLU A 59 14.62 -2.55 3.70
C GLU A 59 13.17 -2.53 4.22
N MET A 60 12.28 -1.84 3.50
CA MET A 60 10.84 -1.94 3.76
C MET A 60 10.35 -3.30 3.28
N VAL A 61 10.05 -4.21 4.21
CA VAL A 61 9.57 -5.56 3.89
C VAL A 61 8.05 -5.59 4.03
N TYR A 62 7.36 -5.73 2.89
CA TYR A 62 5.89 -5.79 2.79
C TYR A 62 5.29 -7.10 3.31
N ASN A 63 5.86 -7.74 4.34
CA ASN A 63 5.45 -9.11 4.70
C ASN A 63 3.94 -9.24 5.01
N THR A 64 3.23 -8.14 5.28
CA THR A 64 1.77 -8.07 5.41
C THR A 64 0.97 -7.86 4.13
N LEU A 65 1.55 -7.31 3.05
CA LEU A 65 0.86 -6.97 1.79
C LEU A 65 1.55 -7.62 0.60
N LYS A 66 0.77 -8.30 -0.24
CA LYS A 66 1.23 -8.97 -1.45
C LYS A 66 0.37 -8.55 -2.63
N VAL A 67 0.98 -8.50 -3.82
CA VAL A 67 0.22 -8.35 -5.07
C VAL A 67 -0.82 -9.47 -5.15
N GLY A 68 -2.06 -9.10 -5.46
CA GLY A 68 -3.23 -9.96 -5.45
C GLY A 68 -4.06 -9.89 -4.17
N ASP A 69 -3.57 -9.27 -3.09
CA ASP A 69 -4.35 -9.10 -1.87
C ASP A 69 -5.55 -8.17 -2.12
N GLU A 70 -6.68 -8.52 -1.50
CA GLU A 70 -7.83 -7.63 -1.38
C GLU A 70 -7.57 -6.59 -0.30
N VAL A 71 -7.86 -5.33 -0.61
CA VAL A 71 -7.55 -4.19 0.26
C VAL A 71 -8.71 -3.20 0.29
N LEU A 72 -8.87 -2.51 1.41
CA LEU A 72 -9.78 -1.37 1.50
C LEU A 72 -9.02 -0.07 1.18
N VAL A 73 -9.51 0.65 0.18
CA VAL A 73 -9.00 1.97 -0.21
C VAL A 73 -9.94 3.05 0.32
N VAL A 74 -9.37 4.01 1.06
CA VAL A 74 -10.06 5.22 1.53
C VAL A 74 -9.59 6.41 0.70
N PHE A 75 -10.50 7.30 0.32
CA PHE A 75 -10.19 8.50 -0.46
C PHE A 75 -10.23 9.73 0.44
N ALA A 76 -9.07 10.33 0.69
CA ALA A 76 -9.00 11.52 1.53
C ALA A 76 -9.83 12.65 0.90
N ASN A 77 -10.70 13.28 1.69
CA ASN A 77 -11.65 14.30 1.23
C ASN A 77 -12.55 13.87 0.06
N GLY A 78 -12.70 12.55 -0.17
CA GLY A 78 -13.45 11.99 -1.29
C GLY A 78 -12.78 12.17 -2.66
N ASP A 79 -11.49 12.53 -2.74
CA ASP A 79 -10.75 12.67 -3.99
C ASP A 79 -10.17 11.32 -4.44
N ILE A 80 -10.54 10.88 -5.64
CA ILE A 80 -10.06 9.61 -6.25
C ILE A 80 -8.54 9.57 -6.40
N ASN A 81 -7.91 10.74 -6.54
CA ASN A 81 -6.47 10.87 -6.70
C ASN A 81 -5.74 10.86 -5.35
N GLN A 82 -6.47 10.93 -4.23
CA GLN A 82 -5.92 10.89 -2.87
C GLN A 82 -6.31 9.59 -2.14
N GLY A 83 -6.20 8.47 -2.85
CA GLY A 83 -6.39 7.14 -2.28
C GLY A 83 -5.33 6.79 -1.22
N ILE A 84 -5.74 6.00 -0.23
CA ILE A 84 -4.88 5.43 0.80
C ILE A 84 -5.33 3.98 1.04
N VAL A 85 -4.40 3.03 0.96
CA VAL A 85 -4.63 1.65 1.39
C VAL A 85 -4.68 1.64 2.91
N ALA A 86 -5.86 1.44 3.48
CA ALA A 86 -6.10 1.54 4.92
C ALA A 86 -5.88 0.21 5.65
N LEU A 87 -6.28 -0.89 5.02
CA LEU A 87 -6.15 -2.23 5.55
C LEU A 87 -6.14 -3.27 4.43
N ARG A 88 -5.52 -4.41 4.75
CA ARG A 88 -5.64 -5.64 3.97
C ARG A 88 -6.89 -6.39 4.45
N MET A 89 -7.68 -6.88 3.52
CA MET A 89 -8.70 -7.88 3.78
C MET A 89 -8.04 -9.25 3.66
N GLY A 90 -8.12 -10.03 4.74
CA GLY A 90 -7.59 -11.38 4.86
C GLY A 90 -8.71 -12.37 5.04
#